data_AF-A0A5V7H9L9-F1
#
_entry.id   AF-A0A5V7H9L9-F1
#
_cell.length_a   1.000
_cell.length_b   1.000
_cell.length_c   1.000
_cell.angle_alpha   90.00
_cell.angle_beta   90.00
_cell.angle_gamma   90.00
#
_symmetry.space_group_name_H-M   'P 1'
#
loop_
_entity.id
_entity.type
_entity.pdbx_description
1 polymer ?
#
loop_
_entity_poly.entity_id
_entity_poly.type
_entity_poly.pdbx_seq_one_letter_code
_entity_poly.pdbx_strand_id
1 'polypeptide(L)' 'MQDVEARNALRNIARRCNEEITAKRKANPGMNCDEIARPIFNGAMGMVKQLGFTPSHLYLEVGILNKRIKER' A
#
# COMPACT_ATOMS: atom_id res chain seq x y z
N MET A 1 -4.42 0.81 -21.97
CA MET A 1 -3.94 1.91 -21.10
C MET A 1 -4.84 1.89 -19.87
N GLN A 2 -4.31 1.71 -18.65
CA GLN A 2 -5.16 1.75 -17.45
C GLN A 2 -5.65 3.18 -17.23
N ASP A 3 -6.92 3.30 -16.82
CA ASP A 3 -7.60 4.58 -16.60
C ASP A 3 -6.87 5.43 -15.53
N VAL A 4 -6.82 6.74 -15.75
CA VAL A 4 -6.23 7.71 -14.81
C VAL A 4 -6.97 7.67 -13.47
N GLU A 5 -8.28 7.46 -13.48
CA GLU A 5 -9.09 7.32 -12.28
C GLU A 5 -8.70 6.06 -11.48
N ALA A 6 -8.50 4.94 -12.16
CA ALA A 6 -8.09 3.69 -11.53
C ALA A 6 -6.71 3.84 -10.85
N ARG A 7 -5.76 4.52 -11.51
CA ARG A 7 -4.45 4.83 -10.92
C ARG A 7 -4.55 5.75 -9.71
N ASN A 8 -5.39 6.77 -9.77
CA ASN A 8 -5.62 7.67 -8.63
C ASN A 8 -6.27 6.92 -7.45
N ALA A 9 -7.20 6.01 -7.71
CA ALA A 9 -7.80 5.15 -6.70
C ALA A 9 -6.75 4.23 -6.05
N LEU A 10 -5.87 3.60 -6.86
CA LEU A 10 -4.76 2.79 -6.34
C LEU A 10 -3.84 3.61 -5.42
N ARG A 11 -3.46 4.83 -5.83
CA ARG A 11 -2.62 5.73 -5.02
C ARG A 11 -3.29 6.12 -3.70
N ASN A 12 -4.60 6.34 -3.72
CA ASN A 12 -5.35 6.62 -2.49
C ASN A 12 -5.38 5.41 -1.54
N ILE A 13 -5.54 4.20 -2.08
CA ILE A 13 -5.45 2.96 -1.29
C ILE A 13 -4.04 2.81 -0.70
N ALA A 14 -3.00 3.01 -1.51
CA ALA A 14 -1.61 2.94 -1.08
C ALA A 14 -1.31 3.94 0.05
N ARG A 15 -1.81 5.18 -0.06
CA ARG A 15 -1.64 6.20 0.98
C ARG A 15 -2.26 5.76 2.32
N ARG A 16 -3.49 5.25 2.29
CA ARG A 16 -4.17 4.73 3.49
C ARG A 16 -3.39 3.57 4.11
N CYS A 17 -2.94 2.61 3.30
CA CYS A 17 -2.11 1.52 3.80
C CYS A 17 -0.82 2.03 4.44
N ASN A 18 -0.14 2.99 3.82
CA ASN A 18 1.10 3.56 4.35
C ASN A 18 0.89 4.32 5.67
N GLU A 19 -0.18 5.09 5.79
CA GLU A 19 -0.58 5.79 7.01
C GLU A 19 -0.86 4.80 8.14
N GLU A 20 -1.63 3.73 7.87
CA GLU A 20 -1.94 2.71 8.86
C GLU A 20 -0.70 1.93 9.31
N ILE A 21 0.19 1.57 8.37
CA ILE A 21 1.48 0.94 8.70
C ILE A 21 2.31 1.87 9.59
N THR A 22 2.38 3.15 9.24
CA THR A 22 3.13 4.16 10.01
C THR A 22 2.55 4.34 11.40
N ALA A 23 1.22 4.40 11.52
CA ALA A 23 0.53 4.53 12.80
C ALA A 23 0.76 3.30 13.70
N LYS A 24 0.58 2.08 13.16
CA LYS A 24 0.83 0.84 13.93
C LYS A 24 2.28 0.69 14.33
N ARG A 25 3.22 1.10 13.49
CA ARG A 25 4.66 1.06 13.80
C ARG A 25 5.04 2.10 14.86
N LYS A 26 4.43 3.28 14.85
CA LYS A 26 4.60 4.28 15.92
C LYS A 26 4.05 3.78 17.26
N ALA A 27 2.89 3.11 17.23
CA ALA A 27 2.29 2.51 18.42
C ALA A 27 3.09 1.29 18.94
N ASN A 28 3.72 0.52 18.04
CA ASN A 28 4.45 -0.70 18.35
C ASN A 28 5.84 -0.72 17.70
N PRO A 29 6.81 0.07 18.21
CA PRO A 29 8.11 0.23 17.55
C PRO A 29 8.95 -1.06 17.50
N GLY A 30 8.67 -2.03 18.38
CA GLY A 30 9.36 -3.33 18.43
C GLY A 30 8.74 -4.43 17.55
N MET A 31 7.58 -4.18 16.93
CA MET A 31 6.90 -5.18 16.10
C MET A 31 7.50 -5.23 14.69
N ASN A 32 7.55 -6.43 14.10
CA ASN A 32 8.12 -6.59 12.77
C ASN A 32 7.26 -5.84 11.72
N CYS A 33 7.94 -5.16 10.79
CA CYS A 33 7.28 -4.43 9.71
C CYS A 33 6.35 -5.32 8.87
N ASP A 34 6.76 -6.57 8.59
CA ASP A 34 5.96 -7.51 7.80
C ASP A 34 4.72 -7.98 8.56
N GLU A 35 4.83 -8.17 9.88
CA GLU A 35 3.70 -8.52 10.74
C GLU A 35 2.66 -7.40 10.79
N ILE A 36 3.11 -6.14 10.73
CA ILE A 36 2.22 -4.98 10.64
C ILE A 36 1.62 -4.87 9.22
N ALA A 37 2.45 -4.98 8.18
CA ALA A 37 2.06 -4.61 6.82
C ALA A 37 1.22 -5.69 6.12
N ARG A 38 1.50 -6.99 6.35
CA ARG A 38 0.74 -8.10 5.74
C ARG A 38 -0.78 -8.01 5.95
N PRO A 39 -1.31 -7.86 7.18
CA PRO A 39 -2.76 -7.80 7.38
C PRO A 39 -3.38 -6.56 6.73
N ILE A 40 -2.66 -5.42 6.71
CA ILE A 40 -3.12 -4.18 6.07
C ILE A 40 -3.22 -4.37 4.56
N PHE A 41 -2.19 -4.93 3.94
CA PHE A 41 -2.21 -5.22 2.50
C PHE A 41 -3.29 -6.23 2.13
N ASN A 42 -3.43 -7.31 2.90
CA ASN A 42 -4.47 -8.32 2.67
C ASN A 42 -5.88 -7.71 2.69
N GLY A 43 -6.14 -6.76 3.60
CA GLY A 43 -7.41 -6.02 3.64
C GLY A 43 -7.66 -5.15 2.41
N ALA A 44 -6.61 -4.62 1.79
CA ALA A 44 -6.70 -3.79 0.59
C ALA A 44 -6.76 -4.57 -0.73
N MET A 45 -6.37 -5.85 -0.74
CA MET A 45 -6.26 -6.66 -1.97
C MET A 45 -7.56 -6.77 -2.75
N GLY A 46 -8.71 -6.85 -2.08
CA GLY A 46 -10.02 -6.93 -2.74
C GLY A 46 -10.28 -5.70 -3.63
N MET A 47 -10.07 -4.51 -3.08
CA MET A 47 -10.25 -3.24 -3.80
C MET A 47 -9.23 -3.08 -4.94
N VAL A 48 -7.97 -3.46 -4.70
CA VAL A 48 -6.92 -3.41 -5.73
C VAL A 48 -7.25 -4.30 -6.92
N LYS A 49 -7.76 -5.52 -6.67
CA LYS A 49 -8.20 -6.44 -7.75
C LYS A 49 -9.41 -5.89 -8.50
N GLN A 50 -10.38 -5.29 -7.81
CA GLN A 50 -11.54 -4.65 -8.45
C GLN A 50 -11.16 -3.51 -9.39
N LEU A 51 -10.08 -2.78 -9.07
CA LEU A 51 -9.51 -1.74 -9.92
C LEU A 51 -8.67 -2.27 -11.10
N GLY A 52 -8.57 -3.60 -11.27
CA GLY A 52 -7.79 -4.23 -12.33
C GLY A 52 -6.27 -4.22 -12.08
N PHE A 53 -5.84 -4.02 -10.84
CA PHE A 53 -4.43 -4.06 -10.45
C PHE A 53 -4.08 -5.36 -9.73
N THR A 54 -2.78 -5.66 -9.73
CA THR A 54 -2.22 -6.77 -8.95
C THR A 54 -1.69 -6.26 -7.60
N PRO A 55 -1.51 -7.15 -6.59
CA PRO A 55 -0.89 -6.79 -5.32
C PRO A 55 0.48 -6.10 -5.48
N SER A 56 1.26 -6.48 -6.49
CA SER A 56 2.55 -5.87 -6.78
C SER A 56 2.47 -4.37 -7.08
N HIS A 57 1.37 -3.91 -7.71
CA HIS A 57 1.15 -2.49 -7.95
C HIS A 57 0.93 -1.72 -6.63
N LEU A 58 0.18 -2.31 -5.69
CA LEU A 58 0.00 -1.73 -4.37
C LEU A 58 1.32 -1.68 -3.60
N TYR A 59 2.11 -2.75 -3.62
CA TYR A 59 3.41 -2.79 -2.95
C TYR A 59 4.38 -1.75 -3.52
N LEU A 60 4.35 -1.55 -4.85
CA LEU A 60 5.15 -0.53 -5.51
C LEU A 60 4.77 0.87 -5.02
N GLU A 61 3.49 1.24 -5.10
CA GLU A 61 3.01 2.56 -4.68
C GLU A 61 3.31 2.83 -3.19
N VAL A 62 3.10 1.85 -2.31
CA VAL A 62 3.45 1.99 -0.90
C VAL A 62 4.96 2.06 -0.69
N GLY A 63 5.74 1.30 -1.45
CA GLY A 63 7.21 1.35 -1.44
C GLY A 63 7.78 2.70 -1.89
N ILE A 64 7.12 3.36 -2.84
CA ILE A 64 7.45 4.73 -3.26
C ILE A 64 7.12 5.71 -2.13
N LEU A 65 5.90 5.62 -1.57
CA LEU A 65 5.46 6.50 -0.48
C LEU A 65 6.33 6.40 0.78
N ASN A 66 6.78 5.20 1.13
CA ASN A 66 7.65 4.96 2.28
C ASN A 66 9.15 5.14 1.96
N LYS A 67 9.48 5.60 0.75
CA LYS A 67 10.85 5.85 0.25
C LYS A 67 11.76 4.61 0.22
N ARG A 68 11.20 3.39 0.27
CA ARG A 68 11.97 2.14 0.10
C ARG A 68 12.22 1.81 -1.37
N ILE A 69 11.39 2.32 -2.27
CA ILE A 69 11.52 2.17 -3.72
C ILE A 69 11.66 3.55 -4.33
N LYS A 70 12.59 3.71 -5.28
CA LYS A 70 12.71 4.95 -6.07
C LYS A 70 11.67 4.92 -7.19
N GLU A 71 10.91 6.00 -7.33
CA GLU A 71 10.10 6.25 -8.53
C GLU A 71 11.08 6.35 -9.72
N ARG A 72 10.81 5.60 -10.79
CA ARG A 72 11.72 5.43 -11.93
C ARG A 72 11.31 6.31 -13.10
#